data_AF-A0A182VHS0-F1
#
_entry.id   AF-A0A182VHS0-F1
#
_cell.length_a   1.000
_cell.length_b   1.000
_cell.length_c   1.000
_cell.angle_alpha   90.00
_cell.angle_beta   90.00
_cell.angle_gamma   90.00
#
_symmetry.space_group_name_H-M   'P 1'
#
loop_
_entity.id
_entity.type
_entity.pdbx_description
1 polymer ?
#
loop_
_entity_poly.entity_id
_entity_poly.type
_entity_poly.pdbx_seq_one_letter_code
_entity_poly.pdbx_strand_id
1 'polypeptide(L)'
;MWTRNTPGRTRWIVLGAAALWMLLGAVGELPVARAAHLTGTFEVDEFFRFLHKFGFQKTEKHSQKDTEWDTFGYIYGNITSSVNFTVPVTLAVLDKRSFLEYYANRNDYDRDVACQRMFEKLDKIVYSRACNPHAEADYLRRIPCEPGKLCVDEDTRENVVPGSQFTFVISDPNVPRFWYVSMVACYQNVSTCQWHHYDYRKYHPEPPAINYDITLVNGNPNRQTLSFFNPLLFHFSFDQQNTLEMYLIFFVVYLLMVPLQIYAVRLQKHPVTRLFTVSLVLEFVSVCLLLTHTVRYAMNGVGDEKLAIMGDIFDIFSRTSFMLILLLLAKGWAVTRLQISVSSWILLMVIWIPYCAIHVLLYIWNRTEVDIISDIDEYQTWPGWLVLACRSTMMLWFLWELRTTMKYEHSSQKLDFLLHFGASSLVWFIYLPIVAIIAVNVSPLWRYKLLL
;
A
#
# COMPACT_ATOMS: atom_id res chain seq x y z
N MET A 1 2.29 -38.44 -26.27
CA MET A 1 3.60 -38.38 -26.97
C MET A 1 4.03 -36.92 -27.07
N TRP A 2 4.74 -36.47 -26.04
CA TRP A 2 5.26 -35.10 -25.86
C TRP A 2 6.71 -35.06 -26.39
N THR A 3 6.92 -35.25 -27.70
CA THR A 3 8.26 -35.16 -28.29
C THR A 3 8.15 -34.82 -29.78
N ARG A 4 7.93 -33.53 -30.09
CA ARG A 4 8.47 -32.91 -31.31
C ARG A 4 8.81 -31.47 -30.96
N ASN A 5 10.09 -31.27 -30.66
CA ASN A 5 10.75 -29.98 -30.56
C ASN A 5 10.54 -29.23 -31.87
N THR A 6 9.66 -28.22 -31.87
CA THR A 6 9.74 -27.12 -32.83
C THR A 6 10.59 -26.02 -32.17
N PRO A 7 11.84 -25.81 -32.61
CA PRO A 7 12.80 -24.93 -31.92
C PRO A 7 12.35 -23.47 -31.83
N GLY A 8 11.36 -23.05 -32.63
CA GLY A 8 10.76 -21.72 -32.55
C GLY A 8 9.85 -21.53 -31.32
N ARG A 9 9.09 -22.54 -30.89
CA ARG A 9 8.03 -22.37 -29.87
C ARG A 9 8.60 -22.24 -28.46
N THR A 10 9.69 -22.95 -28.17
CA THR A 10 10.44 -22.84 -26.90
C THR A 10 11.18 -21.51 -26.81
N ARG A 11 11.65 -20.97 -27.95
CA ARG A 11 12.44 -19.73 -28.01
C ARG A 11 11.61 -18.50 -27.64
N TRP A 12 10.34 -18.43 -28.04
CA TRP A 12 9.44 -17.33 -27.64
C TRP A 12 9.01 -17.39 -26.18
N ILE A 13 8.83 -18.60 -25.63
CA ILE A 13 8.53 -18.79 -24.19
C ILE A 13 9.75 -18.38 -23.36
N VAL A 14 10.96 -18.75 -23.80
CA VAL A 14 12.21 -18.37 -23.13
C VAL A 14 12.50 -16.86 -23.27
N LEU A 15 12.22 -16.25 -24.42
CA LEU A 15 12.36 -14.80 -24.62
C LEU A 15 11.33 -14.00 -23.81
N GLY A 16 10.08 -14.48 -23.74
CA GLY A 16 9.06 -13.89 -22.87
C GLY A 16 9.41 -14.02 -21.40
N ALA A 17 9.89 -15.19 -20.96
CA ALA A 17 10.36 -15.42 -19.59
C ALA A 17 11.62 -14.61 -19.25
N ALA A 18 12.53 -14.41 -20.21
CA ALA A 18 13.72 -13.59 -20.04
C ALA A 18 13.39 -12.08 -19.97
N ALA A 19 12.45 -11.60 -20.78
CA ALA A 19 11.93 -10.24 -20.68
C ALA A 19 11.20 -10.01 -19.34
N LEU A 20 10.46 -11.01 -18.87
CA LEU A 20 9.84 -11.05 -17.55
C LEU A 20 10.88 -10.96 -16.43
N TRP A 21 11.96 -11.74 -16.54
CA TRP A 21 13.05 -11.78 -15.58
C TRP A 21 13.85 -10.47 -15.57
N MET A 22 14.03 -9.83 -16.72
CA MET A 22 14.64 -8.50 -16.81
C MET A 22 13.74 -7.42 -16.23
N LEU A 23 12.42 -7.51 -16.42
CA LEU A 23 11.45 -6.63 -15.76
C LEU A 23 11.44 -6.85 -14.24
N LEU A 24 11.46 -8.10 -13.76
CA LEU A 24 11.59 -8.44 -12.34
C LEU A 24 12.91 -7.91 -11.73
N GLY A 25 14.02 -7.95 -12.49
CA GLY A 25 15.31 -7.40 -12.07
C GLY A 25 15.32 -5.88 -11.94
N ALA A 26 14.61 -5.17 -12.82
CA ALA A 26 14.52 -3.70 -12.80
C ALA A 26 13.64 -3.15 -11.65
N VAL A 27 12.82 -3.99 -11.04
CA VAL A 27 11.88 -3.61 -9.96
C VAL A 27 12.58 -3.56 -8.58
N GLY A 28 13.79 -4.12 -8.45
CA GLY A 28 14.52 -4.24 -7.18
C GLY A 28 14.98 -2.91 -6.53
N GLU A 29 14.86 -1.77 -7.21
CA GLU A 29 15.29 -0.44 -6.74
C GLU A 29 14.12 0.54 -6.47
N LEU A 30 12.88 0.05 -6.39
CA LEU A 30 11.74 0.92 -6.07
C LEU A 30 11.81 1.48 -4.63
N PRO A 31 11.46 2.75 -4.41
CA PRO A 31 11.54 3.39 -3.10
C PRO A 31 10.61 2.74 -2.06
N VAL A 32 11.11 2.63 -0.83
CA VAL A 32 10.43 2.08 0.35
C VAL A 32 9.48 3.14 0.91
N ALA A 33 8.17 2.95 0.75
CA ALA A 33 7.19 4.02 1.01
C ALA A 33 6.17 3.73 2.13
N ARG A 34 6.20 2.56 2.77
CA ARG A 34 5.15 2.17 3.73
C ARG A 34 5.72 1.49 4.97
N ALA A 35 6.29 2.29 5.86
CA ALA A 35 6.70 1.84 7.19
C ALA A 35 6.04 2.72 8.26
N ALA A 36 5.44 2.09 9.27
CA ALA A 36 5.03 2.74 10.51
C ALA A 36 6.22 3.10 11.42
N HIS A 37 7.35 2.43 11.23
CA HIS A 37 8.63 2.77 11.86
C HIS A 37 9.54 3.47 10.84
N LEU A 38 9.78 4.75 11.06
CA LEU A 38 10.44 5.67 10.14
C LEU A 38 11.85 5.97 10.62
N THR A 39 12.84 5.63 9.81
CA THR A 39 14.24 5.96 10.07
C THR A 39 14.83 6.70 8.88
N GLY A 40 15.54 7.81 9.13
CA GLY A 40 16.20 8.53 8.06
C GLY A 40 16.88 9.81 8.53
N THR A 41 17.30 10.59 7.55
CA THR A 41 17.96 11.87 7.76
C THR A 41 17.18 12.97 7.04
N PHE A 42 16.96 14.09 7.73
CA PHE A 42 16.39 15.30 7.15
C PHE A 42 17.47 16.35 7.04
N GLU A 43 17.82 16.72 5.81
CA GLU A 43 18.72 17.84 5.55
C GLU A 43 17.92 19.13 5.48
N VAL A 44 18.37 20.14 6.22
CA VAL A 44 17.61 21.39 6.39
C VAL A 44 17.48 22.18 5.08
N ASP A 45 18.35 21.95 4.10
CA ASP A 45 18.26 22.60 2.78
C ASP A 45 17.07 22.11 1.94
N GLU A 46 16.55 20.90 2.22
CA GLU A 46 15.33 20.36 1.58
C GLU A 46 14.10 21.21 1.89
N PHE A 47 14.17 22.10 2.89
CA PHE A 47 13.11 22.99 3.41
C PHE A 47 11.90 22.26 4.00
N PHE A 48 11.35 21.27 3.29
CA PHE A 48 10.18 20.51 3.69
C PHE A 48 10.34 19.03 3.36
N ARG A 49 10.09 18.17 4.33
CA ARG A 49 10.06 16.71 4.16
C ARG A 49 8.74 16.13 4.65
N PHE A 50 8.02 15.47 3.76
CA PHE A 50 6.92 14.61 4.15
C PHE A 50 7.49 13.25 4.61
N LEU A 51 7.08 12.78 5.79
CA LEU A 51 7.56 11.51 6.33
C LEU A 51 6.56 10.39 6.09
N HIS A 52 5.32 10.55 6.58
CA HIS A 52 4.34 9.48 6.54
C HIS A 52 2.90 9.96 6.72
N LYS A 53 1.96 9.18 6.16
CA LYS A 53 0.51 9.32 6.35
C LYS A 53 0.03 8.10 7.12
N PHE A 54 -0.63 8.30 8.24
CA PHE A 54 -1.10 7.21 9.09
C PHE A 54 -2.54 7.45 9.53
N GLY A 55 -3.37 6.40 9.41
CA GLY A 55 -4.74 6.42 9.89
C GLY A 55 -4.80 6.06 11.36
N PHE A 56 -5.29 6.97 12.20
CA PHE A 56 -5.55 6.66 13.61
C PHE A 56 -7.01 6.26 13.82
N GLN A 57 -7.20 5.22 14.64
CA GLN A 57 -8.53 4.72 14.96
C GLN A 57 -9.29 5.69 15.85
N LYS A 58 -10.62 5.54 15.86
CA LYS A 58 -11.48 6.29 16.76
C LYS A 58 -11.18 5.90 18.21
N THR A 59 -11.12 6.88 19.10
CA THR A 59 -11.06 6.65 20.54
C THR A 59 -12.39 6.08 21.04
N GLU A 60 -12.35 4.90 21.63
CA GLU A 60 -13.53 4.30 22.24
C GLU A 60 -13.57 4.59 23.74
N LYS A 61 -14.60 5.32 24.16
CA LYS A 61 -14.92 5.51 25.58
C LYS A 61 -15.60 4.26 26.09
N HIS A 62 -14.80 3.26 26.45
CA HIS A 62 -15.32 2.06 27.10
C HIS A 62 -15.86 2.40 28.50
N SER A 63 -16.96 1.74 28.90
CA SER A 63 -17.63 1.96 30.18
C SER A 63 -16.79 1.54 31.40
N GLN A 64 -15.72 0.78 31.20
CA GLN A 64 -14.71 0.50 32.22
C GLN A 64 -13.75 1.68 32.31
N LYS A 65 -13.72 2.33 33.48
CA LYS A 65 -12.69 3.33 33.80
C LYS A 65 -11.31 2.71 33.52
N ASP A 66 -10.42 3.50 32.89
CA ASP A 66 -8.99 3.21 32.69
C ASP A 66 -8.57 2.38 31.46
N THR A 67 -9.48 2.09 30.50
CA THR A 67 -9.12 1.46 29.20
C THR A 67 -9.21 2.40 28.00
N GLU A 68 -9.60 3.67 28.18
CA GLU A 68 -9.74 4.66 27.08
C GLU A 68 -8.40 4.88 26.35
N TRP A 69 -7.30 4.96 27.11
CA TRP A 69 -5.93 5.13 26.63
C TRP A 69 -5.44 3.98 25.74
N ASP A 70 -6.03 2.79 25.86
CA ASP A 70 -5.63 1.62 25.07
C ASP A 70 -6.03 1.78 23.60
N THR A 71 -6.97 2.69 23.30
CA THR A 71 -7.45 2.96 21.94
C THR A 71 -6.81 4.19 21.28
N PHE A 72 -5.96 4.91 22.00
CA PHE A 72 -5.31 6.13 21.50
C PHE A 72 -4.28 5.81 20.43
N GLY A 73 -4.09 6.76 19.51
CA GLY A 73 -2.97 6.77 18.59
C GLY A 73 -1.72 7.34 19.26
N TYR A 74 -0.54 6.79 18.97
CA TYR A 74 0.72 7.32 19.46
C TYR A 74 1.71 7.53 18.32
N ILE A 75 2.43 8.65 18.39
CA ILE A 75 3.60 8.93 17.56
C ILE A 75 4.73 9.31 18.50
N TYR A 76 5.77 8.51 18.55
CA TYR A 76 6.88 8.72 19.48
C TYR A 76 8.20 8.35 18.83
N GLY A 77 9.29 8.86 19.37
CA GLY A 77 10.59 8.57 18.82
C GLY A 77 11.70 9.46 19.33
N ASN A 78 12.82 9.38 18.62
CA ASN A 78 14.04 10.13 18.87
C ASN A 78 14.37 10.96 17.65
N ILE A 79 14.65 12.25 17.85
CA ILE A 79 15.05 13.17 16.80
C ILE A 79 16.23 13.96 17.33
N THR A 80 17.41 13.67 16.80
CA THR A 80 18.68 14.23 17.28
C THR A 80 19.51 14.72 16.11
N SER A 81 20.45 15.62 16.39
CA SER A 81 21.48 16.01 15.42
C SER A 81 22.85 15.91 16.08
N SER A 82 23.87 15.67 15.26
CA SER A 82 25.27 15.74 15.67
C SER A 82 25.75 17.19 15.82
N VAL A 83 25.02 18.15 15.25
CA VAL A 83 25.34 19.58 15.27
C VAL A 83 24.38 20.31 16.21
N ASN A 84 24.91 21.29 16.94
CA ASN A 84 24.09 22.15 17.78
C ASN A 84 23.40 23.24 16.95
N PHE A 85 22.07 23.27 17.01
CA PHE A 85 21.25 24.28 16.34
C PHE A 85 21.12 25.52 17.23
N THR A 86 21.28 26.71 16.65
CA THR A 86 21.07 27.99 17.35
C THR A 86 19.60 28.25 17.63
N VAL A 87 18.72 27.88 16.69
CA VAL A 87 17.27 27.87 16.86
C VAL A 87 16.71 26.54 16.34
N PRO A 88 15.71 25.95 17.01
CA PRO A 88 15.14 24.67 16.60
C PRO A 88 14.26 24.83 15.35
N VAL A 89 14.19 23.79 14.52
CA VAL A 89 13.23 23.65 13.42
C VAL A 89 11.99 22.87 13.89
N THR A 90 11.00 22.68 13.02
CA THR A 90 9.67 22.22 13.44
C THR A 90 9.31 20.86 12.85
N LEU A 91 8.89 19.95 13.73
CA LEU A 91 8.15 18.73 13.40
C LEU A 91 6.65 19.04 13.50
N ALA A 92 5.91 18.76 12.44
CA ALA A 92 4.47 19.00 12.37
C ALA A 92 3.71 17.67 12.18
N VAL A 93 2.80 17.39 13.11
CA VAL A 93 1.87 16.26 13.09
C VAL A 93 0.46 16.82 12.96
N LEU A 94 -0.11 16.74 11.76
CA LEU A 94 -1.33 17.45 11.40
C LEU A 94 -2.43 16.51 10.92
N ASP A 95 -3.67 16.82 11.28
CA ASP A 95 -4.84 16.18 10.69
C ASP A 95 -4.99 16.59 9.22
N LYS A 96 -5.69 15.78 8.42
CA LYS A 96 -5.89 16.05 6.97
C LYS A 96 -6.28 17.49 6.64
N ARG A 97 -7.20 18.11 7.40
CA ARG A 97 -7.70 19.45 7.06
C ARG A 97 -6.62 20.51 7.22
N SER A 98 -5.89 20.46 8.34
CA SER A 98 -4.81 21.39 8.62
C SER A 98 -3.60 21.14 7.72
N PHE A 99 -3.31 19.86 7.43
CA PHE A 99 -2.17 19.48 6.60
C PHE A 99 -2.29 19.96 5.15
N LEU A 100 -3.47 19.86 4.51
CA LEU A 100 -3.60 20.22 3.09
C LEU A 100 -3.32 21.71 2.82
N GLU A 101 -3.77 22.59 3.70
CA GLU A 101 -3.54 24.04 3.59
C GLU A 101 -2.08 24.38 3.88
N TYR A 102 -1.53 23.81 4.96
CA TYR A 102 -0.11 23.88 5.31
C TYR A 102 0.79 23.40 4.17
N TYR A 103 0.48 22.25 3.56
CA TYR A 103 1.25 21.67 2.46
C TYR A 103 1.14 22.50 1.17
N ALA A 104 -0.01 23.10 0.89
CA ALA A 104 -0.21 23.92 -0.31
C ALA A 104 0.66 25.19 -0.31
N ASN A 105 0.89 25.80 0.86
CA ASN A 105 1.63 27.05 1.02
C ASN A 105 3.16 26.90 1.02
N ARG A 106 3.69 25.69 0.81
CA ARG A 106 5.15 25.42 0.87
C ARG A 106 5.94 25.92 -0.34
N ASN A 107 5.30 26.05 -1.51
CA ASN A 107 5.97 26.26 -2.80
C ASN A 107 6.20 27.74 -3.14
N ASP A 108 6.20 28.64 -2.16
CA ASP A 108 6.50 30.06 -2.37
C ASP A 108 8.01 30.26 -2.64
N TYR A 109 8.34 31.21 -3.53
CA TYR A 109 9.72 31.51 -3.90
C TYR A 109 10.54 32.06 -2.72
N ASP A 110 9.89 32.80 -1.83
CA ASP A 110 10.47 33.28 -0.58
C ASP A 110 10.09 32.33 0.56
N ARG A 111 11.10 31.64 1.12
CA ARG A 111 10.92 30.64 2.18
C ARG A 111 10.44 31.27 3.49
N ASP A 112 10.76 32.53 3.78
CA ASP A 112 10.26 33.21 4.98
C ASP A 112 8.75 33.46 4.86
N VAL A 113 8.30 33.92 3.69
CA VAL A 113 6.87 34.10 3.40
C VAL A 113 6.14 32.75 3.40
N ALA A 114 6.78 31.70 2.86
CA ALA A 114 6.25 30.33 2.89
C ALA A 114 5.99 29.90 4.35
N CYS A 115 6.98 30.03 5.25
CA CYS A 115 6.81 29.70 6.66
C CYS A 115 5.63 30.46 7.30
N GLN A 116 5.49 31.76 7.03
CA GLN A 116 4.37 32.55 7.57
C GLN A 116 3.00 32.03 7.09
N ARG A 117 2.86 31.77 5.79
CA ARG A 117 1.60 31.27 5.21
C ARG A 117 1.28 29.84 5.60
N MET A 118 2.30 29.00 5.77
CA MET A 118 2.13 27.61 6.22
C MET A 118 1.53 27.56 7.62
N PHE A 119 1.95 28.45 8.52
CA PHE A 119 1.54 28.42 9.93
C PHE A 119 0.46 29.44 10.32
N GLU A 120 0.04 30.36 9.44
CA GLU A 120 -0.94 31.42 9.72
C GLU A 120 -2.24 30.91 10.40
N LYS A 121 -2.77 29.78 9.94
CA LYS A 121 -3.96 29.16 10.52
C LYS A 121 -3.64 28.25 11.70
N LEU A 122 -2.49 27.59 11.65
CA LEU A 122 -2.02 26.71 12.71
C LEU A 122 -1.79 27.49 14.01
N ASP A 123 -1.26 28.71 13.94
CA ASP A 123 -1.04 29.58 15.11
C ASP A 123 -2.31 29.86 15.92
N LYS A 124 -3.48 29.79 15.29
CA LYS A 124 -4.78 30.02 15.95
C LYS A 124 -5.26 28.80 16.74
N ILE A 125 -4.80 27.60 16.38
CA ILE A 125 -5.30 26.34 16.94
C ILE A 125 -4.25 25.61 17.78
N VAL A 126 -2.97 25.78 17.47
CA VAL A 126 -1.87 25.06 18.11
C VAL A 126 -1.46 25.74 19.41
N TYR A 127 -1.27 24.92 20.44
CA TYR A 127 -0.71 25.35 21.71
C TYR A 127 0.76 25.76 21.56
N SER A 128 1.07 26.95 22.06
CA SER A 128 2.45 27.42 22.23
C SER A 128 2.54 28.19 23.53
N ARG A 129 3.42 27.76 24.45
CA ARG A 129 3.54 28.35 25.80
C ARG A 129 3.70 29.87 25.77
N ALA A 130 4.45 30.40 24.80
CA ALA A 130 4.74 31.83 24.71
C ALA A 130 3.73 32.60 23.86
N CYS A 131 3.25 32.00 22.75
CA CYS A 131 2.50 32.73 21.73
C CYS A 131 1.00 32.45 21.75
N ASN A 132 0.59 31.24 22.13
CA ASN A 132 -0.83 30.87 22.22
C ASN A 132 -1.07 29.87 23.36
N PRO A 133 -1.10 30.34 24.62
CA PRO A 133 -1.21 29.47 25.79
C PRO A 133 -2.64 28.92 26.03
N HIS A 134 -3.64 29.43 25.32
CA HIS A 134 -5.05 29.03 25.50
C HIS A 134 -5.52 27.95 24.52
N ALA A 135 -4.72 27.64 23.50
CA ALA A 135 -5.01 26.57 22.57
C ALA A 135 -4.82 25.20 23.23
N GLU A 136 -5.60 24.20 22.78
CA GLU A 136 -5.54 22.83 23.30
C GLU A 136 -4.85 21.86 22.33
N ALA A 137 -4.67 22.25 21.07
CA ALA A 137 -4.18 21.33 20.05
C ALA A 137 -2.65 21.20 20.09
N ASP A 138 -2.18 19.98 20.31
CA ASP A 138 -0.77 19.68 20.45
C ASP A 138 -0.19 19.02 19.18
N TYR A 139 0.20 19.85 18.20
CA TYR A 139 0.55 19.39 16.84
C TYR A 139 2.02 19.61 16.44
N LEU A 140 2.75 20.43 17.19
CA LEU A 140 4.10 20.88 16.81
C LEU A 140 5.13 20.50 17.87
N ARG A 141 6.34 20.15 17.42
CA ARG A 141 7.51 19.95 18.29
C ARG A 141 8.72 20.66 17.71
N ARG A 142 9.50 21.27 18.59
CA ARG A 142 10.80 21.89 18.29
C ARG A 142 11.88 20.83 18.31
N ILE A 143 12.54 20.66 17.16
CA ILE A 143 13.58 19.65 16.90
C ILE A 143 14.85 20.35 16.36
N PRO A 144 16.05 19.75 16.47
CA PRO A 144 16.37 18.48 17.13
C PRO A 144 16.34 18.58 18.66
N CYS A 145 16.17 17.43 19.31
CA CYS A 145 16.17 17.30 20.76
C CYS A 145 17.57 16.92 21.27
N GLU A 146 17.93 17.37 22.47
CA GLU A 146 19.25 17.08 23.05
C GLU A 146 19.43 15.58 23.29
N PRO A 147 20.58 14.97 22.92
CA PRO A 147 20.79 13.54 23.08
C PRO A 147 20.58 13.07 24.53
N GLY A 148 19.70 12.08 24.72
CA GLY A 148 19.39 11.50 26.03
C GLY A 148 18.46 12.34 26.92
N LYS A 149 17.97 13.50 26.43
CA LYS A 149 16.97 14.33 27.10
C LYS A 149 15.68 14.40 26.30
N LEU A 150 14.60 14.80 26.98
CA LEU A 150 13.31 15.06 26.36
C LEU A 150 13.38 16.31 25.48
N CYS A 151 12.50 16.39 24.49
CA CYS A 151 12.34 17.59 23.67
C CYS A 151 11.85 18.77 24.52
N VAL A 152 12.14 20.00 24.08
CA VAL A 152 11.88 21.24 24.85
C VAL A 152 10.39 21.46 25.16
N ASP A 153 9.52 20.89 24.33
CA ASP A 153 8.05 20.98 24.47
C ASP A 153 7.46 19.90 25.39
N GLU A 154 8.25 18.93 25.85
CA GLU A 154 7.81 17.85 26.72
C GLU A 154 8.12 18.19 28.19
N ASP A 155 7.06 18.36 28.99
CA ASP A 155 7.19 18.83 30.37
C ASP A 155 7.43 17.73 31.41
N THR A 156 6.88 16.53 31.17
CA THR A 156 6.95 15.43 32.13
C THR A 156 7.34 14.13 31.45
N ARG A 157 8.27 13.40 32.08
CA ARG A 157 8.77 12.12 31.55
C ARG A 157 7.71 11.01 31.57
N GLU A 158 6.72 11.12 32.44
CA GLU A 158 5.65 10.12 32.59
C GLU A 158 4.69 10.09 31.39
N ASN A 159 4.53 11.23 30.71
CA ASN A 159 3.68 11.34 29.52
C ASN A 159 4.36 10.82 28.24
N VAL A 160 5.69 10.63 28.28
CA VAL A 160 6.50 10.20 27.14
C VAL A 160 6.74 8.68 27.22
N VAL A 161 6.66 8.02 26.06
CA VAL A 161 6.95 6.58 25.97
C VAL A 161 8.39 6.30 26.43
N PRO A 162 8.63 5.29 27.29
CA PRO A 162 9.96 4.99 27.80
C PRO A 162 10.95 4.70 26.67
N GLY A 163 12.09 5.40 26.69
CA GLY A 163 13.13 5.28 25.66
C GLY A 163 12.98 6.25 24.48
N SER A 164 11.93 7.08 24.47
CA SER A 164 11.68 8.12 23.47
C SER A 164 11.95 9.53 24.00
N GLN A 165 12.20 10.49 23.10
CA GLN A 165 12.42 11.91 23.43
C GLN A 165 11.14 12.75 23.37
N PHE A 166 10.15 12.34 22.57
CA PHE A 166 8.84 12.99 22.46
C PHE A 166 7.73 11.96 22.28
N THR A 167 6.48 12.38 22.53
CA THR A 167 5.30 11.56 22.25
C THR A 167 4.11 12.47 21.92
N PHE A 168 3.49 12.27 20.75
CA PHE A 168 2.17 12.77 20.47
C PHE A 168 1.14 11.71 20.80
N VAL A 169 0.08 12.12 21.49
CA VAL A 169 -1.08 11.29 21.81
C VAL A 169 -2.26 11.80 21.00
N ILE A 170 -2.79 10.95 20.13
CA ILE A 170 -3.89 11.28 19.24
C ILE A 170 -5.16 10.62 19.77
N SER A 171 -6.10 11.46 20.20
CA SER A 171 -7.42 11.05 20.67
C SER A 171 -8.52 11.79 19.91
N ASP A 172 -9.23 11.11 19.01
CA ASP A 172 -10.45 11.63 18.38
C ASP A 172 -11.64 10.71 18.72
N PRO A 173 -12.59 11.16 19.56
CA PRO A 173 -13.74 10.35 19.99
C PRO A 173 -14.85 10.30 18.95
N ASN A 174 -14.78 11.06 17.86
CA ASN A 174 -15.88 11.16 16.91
C ASN A 174 -15.67 10.24 15.71
N VAL A 175 -14.50 10.30 15.07
CA VAL A 175 -14.22 9.61 13.80
C VAL A 175 -12.75 9.21 13.66
N PRO A 176 -12.43 8.09 12.98
CA PRO A 176 -11.06 7.80 12.56
C PRO A 176 -10.61 8.79 11.48
N ARG A 177 -9.33 9.18 11.48
CA ARG A 177 -8.78 10.18 10.54
C ARG A 177 -7.34 9.87 10.14
N PHE A 178 -6.96 10.34 8.96
CA PHE A 178 -5.57 10.38 8.55
C PHE A 178 -4.85 11.57 9.17
N TRP A 179 -3.67 11.28 9.69
CA TRP A 179 -2.70 12.22 10.19
C TRP A 179 -1.42 12.14 9.36
N TYR A 180 -0.77 13.28 9.22
CA TYR A 180 0.37 13.48 8.34
C TYR A 180 1.53 14.00 9.18
N VAL A 181 2.66 13.30 9.10
CA VAL A 181 3.90 13.69 9.78
C VAL A 181 4.84 14.30 8.76
N SER A 182 5.34 15.49 9.08
CA SER A 182 6.27 16.23 8.23
C SER A 182 7.27 17.02 9.05
N MET A 183 8.44 17.27 8.48
CA MET A 183 9.45 18.18 9.02
C MET A 183 9.58 19.40 8.13
N VAL A 184 9.78 20.57 8.73
CA VAL A 184 9.98 21.81 8.01
C VAL A 184 11.06 22.65 8.66
N ALA A 185 11.90 23.26 7.82
CA ALA A 185 12.95 24.19 8.21
C ALA A 185 12.39 25.59 8.56
N CYS A 186 11.32 25.63 9.36
CA CYS A 186 10.73 26.85 9.89
C CYS A 186 10.84 26.85 11.42
N TYR A 187 11.01 28.03 12.01
CA TYR A 187 11.04 28.23 13.45
C TYR A 187 10.15 29.41 13.84
N GLN A 188 9.54 29.34 15.03
CA GLN A 188 8.76 30.43 15.59
C GLN A 188 9.63 31.27 16.53
N ASN A 189 9.72 32.57 16.26
CA ASN A 189 10.42 33.48 17.18
C ASN A 189 9.54 33.74 18.41
N VAL A 190 10.06 33.40 19.59
CA VAL A 190 9.35 33.49 20.88
C VAL A 190 8.96 34.94 21.23
N SER A 191 9.72 35.93 20.75
CA SER A 191 9.49 37.35 21.10
C SER A 191 8.44 38.02 20.21
N THR A 192 8.45 37.70 18.92
CA THR A 192 7.55 38.33 17.92
C THR A 192 6.35 37.43 17.57
N CYS A 193 6.40 36.16 17.95
CA CYS A 193 5.42 35.14 17.56
C CYS A 193 5.22 35.02 16.05
N GLN A 194 6.26 35.33 15.28
CA GLN A 194 6.27 35.18 13.82
C GLN A 194 7.14 34.00 13.41
N TRP A 195 6.72 33.34 12.33
CA TRP A 195 7.43 32.23 11.72
C TRP A 195 8.47 32.74 10.73
N HIS A 196 9.66 32.13 10.80
CA HIS A 196 10.80 32.45 9.96
C HIS A 196 11.43 31.17 9.41
N HIS A 197 12.06 31.30 8.25
CA HIS A 197 12.82 30.23 7.64
C HIS A 197 14.18 30.08 8.33
N TYR A 198 14.54 28.83 8.64
CA TYR A 198 15.87 28.48 9.10
C TYR A 198 16.85 28.48 7.93
N ASP A 199 17.50 29.63 7.73
CA ASP A 199 18.60 29.73 6.77
C ASP A 199 19.90 29.19 7.38
N TYR A 200 20.25 27.95 7.05
CA TYR A 200 21.45 27.30 7.59
C TYR A 200 22.73 28.07 7.28
N ARG A 201 22.78 28.82 6.17
CA ARG A 201 23.97 29.56 5.72
C ARG A 201 24.38 30.68 6.68
N LYS A 202 23.46 31.11 7.55
CA LYS A 202 23.72 32.11 8.59
C LYS A 202 24.46 31.52 9.80
N TYR A 203 24.38 30.21 10.01
CA TYR A 203 24.84 29.55 11.24
C TYR A 203 25.89 28.48 11.01
N HIS A 204 25.83 27.78 9.86
CA HIS A 204 26.68 26.65 9.54
C HIS A 204 27.25 26.74 8.11
N PRO A 205 28.48 26.26 7.88
CA PRO A 205 29.08 26.24 6.55
C PRO A 205 28.42 25.21 5.62
N GLU A 206 27.90 24.12 6.18
CA GLU A 206 27.24 23.02 5.47
C GLU A 206 25.83 22.81 6.03
N PRO A 207 24.88 22.31 5.23
CA PRO A 207 23.52 22.05 5.69
C PRO A 207 23.53 20.96 6.79
N PRO A 208 23.08 21.27 8.02
CA PRO A 208 23.06 20.29 9.09
C PRO A 208 21.98 19.23 8.81
N ALA A 209 22.28 17.98 9.15
CA ALA A 209 21.36 16.87 9.06
C ALA A 209 20.74 16.55 10.43
N ILE A 210 19.45 16.22 10.42
CA ILE A 210 18.70 15.77 11.59
C ILE A 210 18.35 14.30 11.40
N ASN A 211 18.81 13.45 12.32
CA ASN A 211 18.52 12.02 12.31
C ASN A 211 17.23 11.78 13.08
N TYR A 212 16.31 11.02 12.49
CA TYR A 212 15.05 10.69 13.11
C TYR A 212 14.81 9.19 13.13
N ASP A 213 14.21 8.75 14.23
CA ASP A 213 13.72 7.41 14.47
C ASP A 213 12.34 7.52 15.13
N ILE A 214 11.28 7.40 14.33
CA ILE A 214 9.90 7.73 14.72
C ILE A 214 9.01 6.51 14.47
N THR A 215 8.24 6.13 15.48
CA THR A 215 7.26 5.04 15.39
C THR A 215 5.84 5.58 15.50
N LEU A 216 4.95 5.11 14.62
CA LEU A 216 3.53 5.44 14.61
C LEU A 216 2.70 4.19 14.86
N VAL A 217 1.77 4.26 15.81
CA VAL A 217 1.04 3.06 16.28
C VAL A 217 -0.38 3.36 16.72
N ASN A 218 -1.27 2.40 16.48
CA ASN A 218 -2.63 2.39 17.00
C ASN A 218 -2.68 1.56 18.29
N GLY A 219 -2.84 2.24 19.43
CA GLY A 219 -2.94 1.68 20.76
C GLY A 219 -1.80 2.12 21.69
N ASN A 220 -1.91 1.78 22.98
CA ASN A 220 -0.91 2.18 23.97
C ASN A 220 0.37 1.30 23.96
N PRO A 221 1.56 1.86 23.68
CA PRO A 221 2.82 1.10 23.68
C PRO A 221 3.23 0.62 25.08
N ASN A 222 2.84 1.34 26.14
CA ASN A 222 3.24 1.03 27.52
C ASN A 222 2.49 -0.18 28.11
N ARG A 223 1.39 -0.60 27.49
CA ARG A 223 0.53 -1.71 27.94
C ARG A 223 0.54 -2.91 26.98
N GLN A 224 1.56 -3.00 26.11
CA GLN A 224 1.73 -4.08 25.12
C GLN A 224 1.63 -5.51 25.69
N THR A 225 1.93 -5.71 26.97
CA THR A 225 1.95 -7.03 27.63
C THR A 225 0.58 -7.55 28.09
N LEU A 226 -0.48 -6.74 28.08
CA LEU A 226 -1.78 -7.09 28.69
C LEU A 226 -2.86 -7.56 27.71
N SER A 227 -2.71 -7.33 26.41
CA SER A 227 -3.65 -7.80 25.39
C SER A 227 -2.98 -8.75 24.41
N PHE A 228 -3.17 -10.05 24.61
CA PHE A 228 -2.59 -11.15 23.82
C PHE A 228 -2.95 -11.11 22.31
N PHE A 229 -3.97 -10.32 21.91
CA PHE A 229 -4.46 -10.21 20.54
C PHE A 229 -4.23 -8.83 19.87
N ASN A 230 -3.73 -7.82 20.59
CA ASN A 230 -3.50 -6.46 20.04
C ASN A 230 -2.07 -6.12 19.54
N PRO A 231 -0.98 -6.90 19.75
CA PRO A 231 0.34 -6.47 19.29
C PRO A 231 0.48 -6.57 17.76
N LEU A 232 -0.25 -7.48 17.11
CA LEU A 232 -0.17 -7.72 15.67
C LEU A 232 -0.94 -6.69 14.82
N LEU A 233 -1.69 -5.79 15.45
CA LEU A 233 -2.47 -4.74 14.78
C LEU A 233 -1.90 -3.34 15.01
N PHE A 234 -0.92 -3.24 15.91
CA PHE A 234 -0.40 -1.99 16.47
C PHE A 234 0.26 -1.08 15.42
N HIS A 235 1.08 -1.68 14.56
CA HIS A 235 1.81 -0.97 13.52
C HIS A 235 0.98 -0.71 12.25
N PHE A 236 -0.24 -1.24 12.17
CA PHE A 236 -1.11 -1.00 11.02
C PHE A 236 -1.84 0.32 11.17
N SER A 237 -1.82 1.10 10.09
CA SER A 237 -2.71 2.24 9.95
C SER A 237 -4.16 1.75 9.93
N PHE A 238 -5.09 2.59 10.36
CA PHE A 238 -6.50 2.21 10.48
C PHE A 238 -7.07 1.63 9.18
N ASP A 239 -6.68 2.14 8.02
CA ASP A 239 -7.09 1.64 6.70
C ASP A 239 -6.55 0.24 6.39
N GLN A 240 -5.37 -0.12 6.93
CA GLN A 240 -4.70 -1.42 6.74
C GLN A 240 -4.90 -2.40 7.91
N GLN A 241 -5.72 -2.06 8.89
CA GLN A 241 -6.10 -3.03 9.91
C GLN A 241 -6.88 -4.19 9.26
N ASN A 242 -6.72 -5.40 9.80
CA ASN A 242 -7.29 -6.68 9.31
C ASN A 242 -6.67 -7.25 8.03
N THR A 243 -5.70 -6.57 7.42
CA THR A 243 -4.97 -7.11 6.25
C THR A 243 -4.27 -8.43 6.55
N LEU A 244 -3.69 -8.55 7.75
CA LEU A 244 -3.08 -9.81 8.21
C LEU A 244 -4.11 -10.94 8.28
N GLU A 245 -5.30 -10.67 8.82
CA GLU A 245 -6.38 -11.65 8.94
C GLU A 245 -6.86 -12.13 7.56
N MET A 246 -7.04 -11.20 6.60
CA MET A 246 -7.41 -11.54 5.23
C MET A 246 -6.37 -12.45 4.56
N TYR A 247 -5.09 -12.11 4.63
CA TYR A 247 -4.04 -12.95 4.05
C TYR A 247 -3.92 -14.31 4.76
N LEU A 248 -4.19 -14.40 6.06
CA LEU A 248 -4.28 -15.68 6.77
C LEU A 248 -5.44 -16.53 6.27
N ILE A 249 -6.62 -15.95 6.05
CA ILE A 249 -7.78 -16.66 5.48
C ILE A 249 -7.44 -17.16 4.07
N PHE A 250 -6.89 -16.30 3.21
CA PHE A 250 -6.46 -16.72 1.87
C PHE A 250 -5.42 -17.82 1.92
N PHE A 251 -4.43 -17.72 2.82
CA PHE A 251 -3.43 -18.76 3.01
C PHE A 251 -4.07 -20.11 3.35
N VAL A 252 -5.01 -20.15 4.31
CA VAL A 252 -5.73 -21.39 4.67
C VAL A 252 -6.52 -21.94 3.49
N VAL A 253 -7.23 -21.10 2.74
CA VAL A 253 -7.99 -21.52 1.56
C VAL A 253 -7.08 -22.12 0.49
N TYR A 254 -5.97 -21.45 0.15
CA TYR A 254 -5.03 -21.95 -0.86
C TYR A 254 -4.23 -23.16 -0.37
N LEU A 255 -3.95 -23.27 0.93
CA LEU A 255 -3.31 -24.43 1.54
C LEU A 255 -4.16 -25.69 1.37
N LEU A 256 -5.50 -25.57 1.35
CA LEU A 256 -6.41 -26.67 1.07
C LEU A 256 -6.60 -26.90 -0.44
N MET A 257 -6.77 -25.84 -1.22
CA MET A 257 -7.04 -25.93 -2.66
C MET A 257 -5.87 -26.50 -3.48
N VAL A 258 -4.63 -26.10 -3.17
CA VAL A 258 -3.45 -26.52 -3.96
C VAL A 258 -3.20 -28.03 -3.90
N PRO A 259 -3.18 -28.70 -2.73
CA PRO A 259 -3.02 -30.16 -2.65
C PRO A 259 -4.15 -30.91 -3.34
N LEU A 260 -5.41 -30.47 -3.17
CA LEU A 260 -6.56 -31.07 -3.86
C LEU A 260 -6.41 -31.00 -5.37
N GLN A 261 -5.98 -29.85 -5.89
CA GLN A 261 -5.76 -29.66 -7.31
C GLN A 261 -4.57 -30.49 -7.83
N ILE A 262 -3.48 -30.57 -7.07
CA ILE A 262 -2.33 -31.42 -7.41
C ILE A 262 -2.77 -32.88 -7.51
N TYR A 263 -3.57 -33.36 -6.54
CA TYR A 263 -4.15 -34.70 -6.57
C TYR A 263 -5.02 -34.92 -7.81
N ALA A 264 -5.93 -33.99 -8.13
CA ALA A 264 -6.78 -34.04 -9.31
C ALA A 264 -5.97 -34.10 -10.61
N VAL A 265 -4.89 -33.32 -10.74
CA VAL A 265 -4.01 -33.35 -11.93
C VAL A 265 -3.29 -34.67 -12.10
N ARG A 266 -2.83 -35.28 -11.00
CA ARG A 266 -2.17 -36.60 -11.05
C ARG A 266 -3.12 -37.68 -11.57
N LEU A 267 -4.40 -37.59 -11.23
CA LEU A 267 -5.44 -38.54 -11.66
C LEU A 267 -5.90 -38.29 -13.09
N GLN A 268 -6.32 -37.06 -13.42
CA GLN A 268 -6.97 -36.73 -14.70
C GLN A 268 -5.98 -36.57 -15.87
N LYS A 269 -4.72 -36.19 -15.58
CA LYS A 269 -3.65 -35.94 -16.58
C LYS A 269 -4.04 -35.04 -17.76
N HIS A 270 -5.03 -34.15 -17.56
CA HIS A 270 -5.56 -33.26 -18.58
C HIS A 270 -4.72 -31.98 -18.71
N PRO A 271 -4.47 -31.44 -19.94
CA PRO A 271 -3.62 -30.27 -20.11
C PRO A 271 -4.17 -28.99 -19.47
N VAL A 272 -5.49 -28.81 -19.43
CA VAL A 272 -6.13 -27.64 -18.79
C VAL A 272 -5.90 -27.66 -17.29
N THR A 273 -6.06 -28.83 -16.66
CA THR A 273 -5.91 -28.95 -15.20
C THR A 273 -4.47 -28.73 -14.79
N ARG A 274 -3.49 -29.09 -15.63
CA ARG A 274 -2.08 -28.73 -15.44
C ARG A 274 -1.86 -27.22 -15.47
N LEU A 275 -2.38 -26.51 -16.47
CA LEU A 275 -2.22 -25.04 -16.56
C LEU A 275 -2.89 -24.33 -15.39
N PHE A 276 -4.09 -24.76 -15.01
CA PHE A 276 -4.79 -24.22 -13.84
C PHE A 276 -4.04 -24.48 -12.53
N THR A 277 -3.36 -25.62 -12.40
CA THR A 277 -2.49 -25.89 -11.24
C THR A 277 -1.30 -24.95 -11.20
N VAL A 278 -0.72 -24.60 -12.36
CA VAL A 278 0.36 -23.62 -12.41
C VAL A 278 -0.13 -22.26 -11.93
N SER A 279 -1.30 -21.78 -12.38
CA SER A 279 -1.82 -20.48 -11.89
C SER A 279 -2.13 -20.52 -10.39
N LEU A 280 -2.74 -21.60 -9.89
CA LEU A 280 -3.02 -21.75 -8.46
C LEU A 280 -1.75 -21.83 -7.59
N VAL A 281 -0.69 -22.47 -8.08
CA VAL A 281 0.60 -22.50 -7.37
C VAL A 281 1.26 -21.12 -7.36
N LEU A 282 1.19 -20.36 -8.47
CA LEU A 282 1.68 -18.98 -8.51
C LEU A 282 0.93 -18.10 -7.51
N GLU A 283 -0.40 -18.24 -7.43
CA GLU A 283 -1.24 -17.55 -6.45
C GLU A 283 -0.83 -17.89 -5.01
N PHE A 284 -0.65 -19.17 -4.71
CA PHE A 284 -0.24 -19.61 -3.38
C PHE A 284 1.14 -19.07 -3.00
N VAL A 285 2.09 -19.04 -3.94
CA VAL A 285 3.40 -18.42 -3.73
C VAL A 285 3.24 -16.93 -3.45
N SER A 286 2.42 -16.21 -4.20
CA SER A 286 2.12 -14.80 -3.93
C SER A 286 1.59 -14.59 -2.51
N VAL A 287 0.55 -15.34 -2.12
CA VAL A 287 -0.06 -15.25 -0.80
C VAL A 287 0.95 -15.54 0.31
N CYS A 288 1.85 -16.52 0.14
CA CYS A 288 2.90 -16.79 1.11
C CYS A 288 3.90 -15.62 1.27
N LEU A 289 4.27 -14.97 0.16
CA LEU A 289 5.19 -13.83 0.17
C LEU A 289 4.55 -12.60 0.82
N LEU A 290 3.31 -12.29 0.45
CA LEU A 290 2.53 -11.20 1.02
C LEU A 290 2.27 -11.43 2.51
N LEU A 291 1.86 -12.65 2.90
CA LEU A 291 1.68 -13.00 4.31
C LEU A 291 2.99 -12.83 5.10
N THR A 292 4.13 -13.25 4.56
CA THR A 292 5.43 -13.10 5.23
C THR A 292 5.78 -11.63 5.42
N HIS A 293 5.56 -10.79 4.40
CA HIS A 293 5.71 -9.35 4.51
C HIS A 293 4.80 -8.77 5.60
N THR A 294 3.50 -9.09 5.57
CA THR A 294 2.50 -8.56 6.52
C THR A 294 2.77 -9.02 7.95
N VAL A 295 3.18 -10.26 8.17
CA VAL A 295 3.60 -10.76 9.50
C VAL A 295 4.84 -10.01 9.99
N ARG A 296 5.85 -9.81 9.13
CA ARG A 296 7.04 -9.03 9.48
C ARG A 296 6.67 -7.60 9.83
N TYR A 297 5.82 -6.97 9.03
CA TYR A 297 5.29 -5.63 9.26
C TYR A 297 4.52 -5.53 10.59
N ALA A 298 3.70 -6.54 10.92
CA ALA A 298 2.99 -6.62 12.20
C ALA A 298 3.94 -6.64 13.40
N MET A 299 5.15 -7.18 13.25
CA MET A 299 6.13 -7.31 14.33
C MET A 299 7.05 -6.09 14.48
N ASN A 300 7.38 -5.39 13.40
CA ASN A 300 8.40 -4.33 13.41
C ASN A 300 7.96 -2.99 12.81
N GLY A 301 6.78 -2.92 12.20
CA GLY A 301 6.28 -1.72 11.52
C GLY A 301 7.02 -1.31 10.24
N VAL A 302 7.96 -2.11 9.72
CA VAL A 302 8.68 -1.83 8.47
C VAL A 302 8.36 -2.85 7.38
N GLY A 303 8.21 -4.13 7.74
CA GLY A 303 8.02 -5.21 6.78
C GLY A 303 9.25 -5.49 5.92
N ASP A 304 9.04 -6.14 4.78
CA ASP A 304 10.03 -6.31 3.71
C ASP A 304 9.39 -5.98 2.37
N GLU A 305 9.70 -4.79 1.85
CA GLU A 305 9.08 -4.27 0.63
C GLU A 305 9.39 -5.14 -0.60
N LYS A 306 10.54 -5.82 -0.63
CA LYS A 306 10.91 -6.68 -1.78
C LYS A 306 10.00 -7.91 -1.84
N LEU A 307 9.64 -8.47 -0.68
CA LEU A 307 8.69 -9.57 -0.61
C LEU A 307 7.28 -9.14 -1.03
N ALA A 308 6.85 -7.94 -0.65
CA ALA A 308 5.55 -7.40 -1.06
C ALA A 308 5.47 -7.25 -2.59
N ILE A 309 6.45 -6.57 -3.17
CA ILE A 309 6.55 -6.38 -4.62
C ILE A 309 6.57 -7.71 -5.36
N MET A 310 7.38 -8.66 -4.91
CA MET A 310 7.47 -9.98 -5.56
C MET A 310 6.14 -10.72 -5.47
N GLY A 311 5.45 -10.65 -4.33
CA GLY A 311 4.10 -11.18 -4.15
C GLY A 311 3.11 -10.59 -5.14
N ASP A 312 3.00 -9.26 -5.20
CA ASP A 312 2.11 -8.55 -6.12
C ASP A 312 2.35 -8.95 -7.58
N ILE A 313 3.61 -9.10 -7.99
CA ILE A 313 3.96 -9.53 -9.35
C ILE A 313 3.52 -10.98 -9.60
N PHE A 314 3.73 -11.90 -8.67
CA PHE A 314 3.25 -13.28 -8.80
C PHE A 314 1.72 -13.38 -8.89
N ASP A 315 1.01 -12.55 -8.14
CA ASP A 315 -0.45 -12.44 -8.20
C ASP A 315 -0.93 -11.85 -9.54
N ILE A 316 -0.25 -10.81 -10.08
CA ILE A 316 -0.49 -10.33 -11.46
C ILE A 316 -0.30 -11.47 -12.48
N PHE A 317 0.76 -12.27 -12.35
CA PHE A 317 0.98 -13.42 -13.25
C PHE A 317 -0.08 -14.50 -13.10
N SER A 318 -0.52 -14.79 -11.89
CA SER A 318 -1.58 -15.75 -11.60
C SER A 318 -2.89 -15.31 -12.28
N ARG A 319 -3.33 -14.07 -12.05
CA ARG A 319 -4.57 -13.52 -12.62
C ARG A 319 -4.55 -13.45 -14.15
N THR A 320 -3.44 -13.00 -14.73
CA THR A 320 -3.29 -12.94 -16.20
C THR A 320 -3.21 -14.34 -16.80
N SER A 321 -2.58 -15.31 -16.13
CA SER A 321 -2.56 -16.71 -16.57
C SER A 321 -3.95 -17.35 -16.48
N PHE A 322 -4.72 -17.05 -15.45
CA PHE A 322 -6.11 -17.50 -15.33
C PHE A 322 -6.97 -16.95 -16.48
N MET A 323 -6.85 -15.66 -16.80
CA MET A 323 -7.49 -15.05 -17.97
C MET A 323 -7.16 -15.80 -19.28
N LEU A 324 -5.89 -16.14 -19.49
CA LEU A 324 -5.46 -16.91 -20.65
C LEU A 324 -6.13 -18.28 -20.71
N ILE A 325 -6.25 -18.98 -19.57
CA ILE A 325 -6.92 -20.28 -19.49
C ILE A 325 -8.40 -20.14 -19.88
N LEU A 326 -9.09 -19.09 -19.41
CA LEU A 326 -10.49 -18.84 -19.77
C LEU A 326 -10.68 -18.66 -21.28
N LEU A 327 -9.81 -17.87 -21.93
CA LEU A 327 -9.86 -17.66 -23.38
C LEU A 327 -9.53 -18.92 -24.17
N LEU A 328 -8.58 -19.74 -23.71
CA LEU A 328 -8.25 -21.02 -24.32
C LEU A 328 -9.46 -21.98 -24.28
N LEU A 329 -10.13 -22.06 -23.14
CA LEU A 329 -11.34 -22.87 -22.95
C LEU A 329 -12.52 -22.35 -23.78
N ALA A 330 -12.72 -21.03 -23.85
CA ALA A 330 -13.78 -20.42 -24.67
C ALA A 330 -13.60 -20.73 -26.17
N LYS A 331 -12.35 -20.81 -26.65
CA LYS A 331 -12.02 -21.29 -28.01
C LYS A 331 -12.20 -22.80 -28.22
N GLY A 332 -12.58 -23.53 -27.17
CA GLY A 332 -12.82 -24.98 -27.20
C GLY A 332 -11.56 -25.84 -27.06
N TRP A 333 -10.41 -25.25 -26.71
CA TRP A 333 -9.20 -26.05 -26.50
C TRP A 333 -9.35 -27.00 -25.33
N ALA A 334 -8.97 -28.26 -25.58
CA ALA A 334 -9.06 -29.38 -24.65
C ALA A 334 -10.49 -29.77 -24.19
N VAL A 335 -11.53 -29.15 -24.75
CA VAL A 335 -12.95 -29.55 -24.56
C VAL A 335 -13.53 -30.06 -25.87
N THR A 336 -13.44 -29.27 -26.94
CA THR A 336 -13.99 -29.60 -28.26
C THR A 336 -12.88 -30.04 -29.23
N ARG A 337 -11.66 -29.50 -29.06
CA ARG A 337 -10.49 -29.82 -29.90
C ARG A 337 -9.23 -30.04 -29.07
N LEU A 338 -8.52 -31.15 -29.32
CA LEU A 338 -7.25 -31.48 -28.65
C LEU A 338 -6.06 -30.64 -29.14
N GLN A 339 -6.16 -30.05 -30.34
CA GLN A 339 -5.12 -29.23 -30.94
C GLN A 339 -5.67 -27.86 -31.33
N ILE A 340 -5.01 -26.79 -30.86
CA ILE A 340 -5.24 -25.43 -31.34
C ILE A 340 -4.47 -25.23 -32.65
N SER A 341 -5.06 -24.50 -33.61
CA SER A 341 -4.35 -24.04 -34.80
C SER A 341 -3.21 -23.09 -34.41
N VAL A 342 -2.05 -23.22 -35.06
CA VAL A 342 -0.87 -22.39 -34.75
C VAL A 342 -1.21 -20.89 -34.82
N SER A 343 -2.03 -20.49 -35.80
CA SER A 343 -2.51 -19.11 -35.95
C SER A 343 -3.30 -18.62 -34.73
N SER A 344 -4.25 -19.42 -34.21
CA SER A 344 -5.02 -19.03 -33.02
C SER A 344 -4.20 -19.01 -31.73
N TRP A 345 -3.20 -19.90 -31.61
CA TRP A 345 -2.28 -19.87 -30.47
C TRP A 345 -1.40 -18.62 -30.49
N ILE A 346 -0.85 -18.27 -31.65
CA ILE A 346 -0.05 -17.05 -31.83
C ILE A 346 -0.89 -15.82 -31.51
N LEU A 347 -2.12 -15.73 -32.04
CA LEU A 347 -3.03 -14.62 -31.75
C LEU A 347 -3.27 -14.43 -30.25
N LEU A 348 -3.52 -15.51 -29.51
CA LEU A 348 -3.72 -15.44 -28.06
C LEU A 348 -2.46 -14.97 -27.33
N MET A 349 -1.27 -15.46 -27.71
CA MET A 349 -0.02 -15.02 -27.09
C MET A 349 0.29 -13.54 -27.40
N VAL A 350 0.03 -13.10 -28.63
CA VAL A 350 0.22 -11.71 -29.08
C VAL A 350 -0.66 -10.74 -28.31
N ILE A 351 -1.82 -11.18 -27.81
CA ILE A 351 -2.70 -10.32 -26.99
C ILE A 351 -2.38 -10.46 -25.50
N TRP A 352 -2.09 -11.68 -25.04
CA TRP A 352 -1.80 -11.95 -23.64
C TRP A 352 -0.49 -11.32 -23.15
N ILE A 353 0.58 -11.36 -23.95
CA ILE A 353 1.88 -10.80 -23.55
C ILE A 353 1.78 -9.28 -23.32
N PRO A 354 1.25 -8.46 -24.25
CA PRO A 354 1.04 -7.03 -24.01
C PRO A 354 0.07 -6.77 -22.86
N TYR A 355 -0.99 -7.55 -22.71
CA TYR A 355 -1.91 -7.42 -21.58
C TYR A 355 -1.18 -7.59 -20.24
N CYS A 356 -0.34 -8.62 -20.13
CA CYS A 356 0.48 -8.84 -18.95
C CYS A 356 1.49 -7.71 -18.72
N ALA A 357 2.16 -7.24 -19.79
CA ALA A 357 3.12 -6.14 -19.71
C ALA A 357 2.46 -4.83 -19.26
N ILE A 358 1.27 -4.51 -19.79
CA ILE A 358 0.48 -3.35 -19.37
C ILE A 358 0.16 -3.44 -17.88
N HIS A 359 -0.29 -4.60 -17.39
CA HIS A 359 -0.58 -4.77 -15.96
C HIS A 359 0.64 -4.53 -15.05
N VAL A 360 1.83 -5.02 -15.44
CA VAL A 360 3.07 -4.77 -14.69
C VAL A 360 3.48 -3.29 -14.77
N LEU A 361 3.36 -2.66 -15.93
CA LEU A 361 3.67 -1.23 -16.11
C LEU A 361 2.75 -0.34 -15.27
N LEU A 362 1.45 -0.63 -15.24
CA LEU A 362 0.49 0.13 -14.44
C LEU A 362 0.72 -0.08 -12.93
N TYR A 363 1.13 -1.28 -12.52
CA TYR A 363 1.56 -1.53 -11.13
C TYR A 363 2.76 -0.65 -10.76
N ILE A 364 3.80 -0.59 -11.61
CA ILE A 364 4.98 0.25 -11.39
C ILE A 364 4.58 1.73 -11.35
N TRP A 365 3.77 2.19 -12.32
CA TRP A 365 3.29 3.57 -12.37
C TRP A 365 2.53 3.96 -11.10
N ASN A 366 1.64 3.08 -10.62
CA ASN A 366 0.86 3.32 -9.40
C ASN A 366 1.77 3.46 -8.16
N ARG A 367 2.91 2.76 -8.16
CA ARG A 367 3.90 2.83 -7.08
C ARG A 367 4.78 4.07 -7.13
N THR A 368 5.05 4.63 -8.31
CA THR A 368 5.98 5.76 -8.49
C THR A 368 5.29 7.11 -8.58
N GLU A 369 4.11 7.19 -9.19
CA GLU A 369 3.44 8.47 -9.53
C GLU A 369 2.29 8.83 -8.58
N VAL A 370 1.72 7.86 -7.88
CA VAL A 370 0.65 8.16 -6.92
C VAL A 370 1.27 8.61 -5.61
N ASP A 371 1.24 9.93 -5.40
CA ASP A 371 1.68 10.56 -4.16
C ASP A 371 0.92 9.99 -2.95
N ILE A 372 1.68 9.55 -1.95
CA ILE A 372 1.18 9.01 -0.66
C ILE A 372 0.22 9.98 0.04
N ILE A 373 0.39 11.27 -0.21
CA ILE A 373 -0.39 12.36 0.37
C ILE A 373 -1.83 12.37 -0.19
N SER A 374 -2.02 11.91 -1.43
CA SER A 374 -3.32 11.88 -2.10
C SER A 374 -4.16 10.68 -1.63
N ASP A 375 -5.46 10.89 -1.40
CA ASP A 375 -6.42 9.83 -1.01
C ASP A 375 -7.05 9.12 -2.23
N ILE A 376 -6.31 9.09 -3.34
CA ILE A 376 -6.81 8.60 -4.62
C ILE A 376 -6.49 7.11 -4.69
N ASP A 377 -7.52 6.26 -4.83
CA ASP A 377 -7.28 4.83 -5.06
C ASP A 377 -6.85 4.57 -6.51
N GLU A 378 -6.29 3.40 -6.73
CA GLU A 378 -5.96 2.88 -8.06
C GLU A 378 -7.13 3.03 -9.05
N TYR A 379 -8.37 2.69 -8.66
CA TYR A 379 -9.55 2.79 -9.53
C TYR A 379 -10.10 4.20 -9.75
N GLN A 380 -9.59 5.19 -9.03
CA GLN A 380 -9.91 6.61 -9.26
C GLN A 380 -8.92 7.26 -10.24
N THR A 381 -7.79 6.61 -10.50
CA THR A 381 -6.78 7.06 -11.46
C THR A 381 -7.06 6.56 -12.88
N TRP A 382 -6.50 7.23 -13.89
CA TRP A 382 -6.65 6.82 -15.29
C TRP A 382 -6.16 5.38 -15.56
N PRO A 383 -5.09 4.86 -14.91
CA PRO A 383 -4.67 3.46 -15.04
C PRO A 383 -5.71 2.46 -14.56
N GLY A 384 -6.39 2.74 -13.44
CA GLY A 384 -7.45 1.87 -12.94
C GLY A 384 -8.60 1.74 -13.94
N TRP A 385 -9.03 2.86 -14.54
CA TRP A 385 -10.02 2.84 -15.62
C TRP A 385 -9.53 2.10 -16.87
N LEU A 386 -8.25 2.23 -17.22
CA LEU A 386 -7.65 1.47 -18.31
C LEU A 386 -7.70 -0.04 -18.04
N VAL A 387 -7.35 -0.49 -16.82
CA VAL A 387 -7.46 -1.90 -16.41
C VAL A 387 -8.90 -2.41 -16.55
N LEU A 388 -9.87 -1.64 -16.08
CA LEU A 388 -11.30 -1.99 -16.18
C LEU A 388 -11.78 -2.06 -17.63
N ALA A 389 -11.36 -1.12 -18.47
CA ALA A 389 -11.67 -1.11 -19.90
C ALA A 389 -11.08 -2.34 -20.60
N CYS A 390 -9.79 -2.62 -20.40
CA CYS A 390 -9.12 -3.80 -20.95
C CYS A 390 -9.81 -5.11 -20.51
N ARG A 391 -10.16 -5.23 -19.23
CA ARG A 391 -10.88 -6.39 -18.69
C ARG A 391 -12.26 -6.55 -19.33
N SER A 392 -12.98 -5.45 -19.53
CA SER A 392 -14.30 -5.45 -20.18
C SER A 392 -14.21 -5.85 -21.65
N THR A 393 -13.20 -5.38 -22.39
CA THR A 393 -12.92 -5.81 -23.76
C THR A 393 -12.62 -7.30 -23.83
N MET A 394 -11.79 -7.83 -22.91
CA MET A 394 -11.48 -9.25 -22.83
C MET A 394 -12.72 -10.09 -22.49
N MET A 395 -13.62 -9.58 -21.63
CA MET A 395 -14.89 -10.23 -21.33
C MET A 395 -15.80 -10.34 -22.56
N LEU A 396 -15.97 -9.24 -23.32
CA LEU A 396 -16.76 -9.25 -24.55
C LEU A 396 -16.19 -10.22 -25.58
N TRP A 397 -14.87 -10.26 -25.71
CA TRP A 397 -14.21 -11.22 -26.58
C TRP A 397 -14.41 -12.66 -26.10
N PHE A 398 -14.24 -12.94 -24.81
CA PHE A 398 -14.52 -14.25 -24.20
C PHE A 398 -15.95 -14.72 -24.52
N LEU A 399 -16.96 -13.86 -24.32
CA LEU A 399 -18.36 -14.18 -24.62
C LEU A 399 -18.59 -14.45 -26.11
N TRP A 400 -17.93 -13.69 -26.99
CA TRP A 400 -18.02 -13.89 -28.44
C TRP A 400 -17.42 -15.24 -28.86
N GLU A 401 -16.24 -15.59 -28.34
CA GLU A 401 -15.59 -16.88 -28.60
C GLU A 401 -16.39 -18.04 -28.03
N LEU A 402 -16.90 -17.90 -26.80
CA LEU A 402 -17.76 -18.90 -26.18
C LEU A 402 -19.03 -19.14 -27.00
N ARG A 403 -19.72 -18.07 -27.43
CA ARG A 403 -20.90 -18.16 -28.30
C ARG A 403 -20.58 -18.85 -29.62
N THR A 404 -19.44 -18.51 -30.21
CA THR A 404 -18.98 -19.10 -31.47
C THR A 404 -18.77 -20.60 -31.29
N THR A 405 -18.04 -21.03 -30.25
CA THR A 405 -17.83 -22.44 -29.92
C THR A 405 -19.13 -23.19 -29.65
N MET A 406 -20.06 -22.60 -28.88
CA MET A 406 -21.37 -23.18 -28.61
C MET A 406 -22.21 -23.37 -29.88
N LYS A 407 -22.11 -22.47 -30.86
CA LYS A 407 -22.84 -22.59 -32.14
C LYS A 407 -22.36 -23.77 -32.99
N TYR A 408 -21.08 -24.13 -32.90
CA TYR A 408 -20.50 -25.22 -33.68
C TYR A 408 -20.65 -26.59 -33.01
N GLU A 409 -20.76 -26.63 -31.67
CA GLU A 409 -20.88 -27.89 -30.93
C GLU A 409 -22.34 -28.40 -30.95
N HIS A 410 -22.54 -29.65 -31.39
CA HIS A 410 -23.87 -30.28 -31.49
C HIS A 410 -24.19 -31.20 -30.31
N SER A 411 -23.22 -31.48 -29.43
CA SER A 411 -23.42 -32.34 -28.26
C SER A 411 -24.03 -31.56 -27.10
N SER A 412 -25.20 -31.99 -26.63
CA SER A 412 -25.91 -31.36 -25.49
C SER A 412 -25.07 -31.35 -24.20
N GLN A 413 -24.38 -32.45 -23.88
CA GLN A 413 -23.55 -32.55 -22.67
C GLN A 413 -22.40 -31.54 -22.64
N LYS A 414 -21.74 -31.30 -23.77
CA LYS A 414 -20.65 -30.32 -23.87
C LYS A 414 -21.19 -28.89 -23.86
N LEU A 415 -22.36 -28.67 -24.45
CA LEU A 415 -23.02 -27.37 -24.43
C LEU A 415 -23.40 -26.99 -23.00
N ASP A 416 -23.96 -27.92 -22.22
CA ASP A 416 -24.27 -27.70 -20.81
C ASP A 416 -23.01 -27.38 -19.99
N PHE A 417 -21.91 -28.10 -20.22
CA PHE A 417 -20.62 -27.78 -19.59
C PHE A 417 -20.14 -26.36 -19.94
N LEU A 418 -20.19 -25.97 -21.22
CA LEU A 418 -19.77 -24.64 -21.68
C LEU A 418 -20.66 -23.53 -21.11
N LEU A 419 -21.95 -23.79 -20.91
CA LEU A 419 -22.88 -22.85 -20.31
C LEU A 419 -22.54 -22.59 -18.83
N HIS A 420 -22.34 -23.66 -18.04
CA HIS A 420 -21.94 -23.54 -16.63
C HIS A 420 -20.56 -22.88 -16.49
N PHE A 421 -19.62 -23.26 -17.35
CA PHE A 421 -18.29 -22.65 -17.41
C PHE A 421 -18.36 -21.16 -17.75
N GLY A 422 -19.18 -20.78 -18.74
CA GLY A 422 -19.42 -19.39 -19.11
C GLY A 422 -20.02 -18.57 -17.97
N ALA A 423 -21.03 -19.12 -17.28
CA ALA A 423 -21.67 -18.47 -16.14
C ALA A 423 -20.69 -18.25 -14.98
N SER A 424 -19.91 -19.27 -14.60
CA SER A 424 -18.90 -19.16 -13.53
C SER A 424 -17.80 -18.15 -13.89
N SER A 425 -17.33 -18.17 -15.14
CA SER A 425 -16.30 -17.24 -15.62
C SER A 425 -16.80 -15.80 -15.66
N LEU A 426 -18.08 -15.58 -15.98
CA LEU A 426 -18.67 -14.24 -16.03
C LEU A 426 -18.69 -13.56 -14.65
N VAL A 427 -18.95 -14.32 -13.58
CA VAL A 427 -18.83 -13.81 -12.20
C VAL A 427 -17.42 -13.28 -11.96
N TRP A 428 -16.40 -14.03 -12.40
CA TRP A 428 -15.01 -13.59 -12.29
C TRP A 428 -14.72 -12.34 -13.16
N PHE A 429 -15.30 -12.19 -14.35
CA PHE A 429 -15.09 -10.96 -15.12
C PHE A 429 -15.72 -9.73 -14.46
N ILE A 430 -16.95 -9.88 -13.95
CA ILE A 430 -17.79 -8.78 -13.47
C ILE A 430 -17.44 -8.31 -12.04
N TYR A 431 -16.87 -9.17 -11.19
CA TYR A 431 -16.60 -8.75 -9.79
C TYR A 431 -15.73 -7.49 -9.73
N LEU A 432 -14.70 -7.36 -10.58
CA LEU A 432 -13.77 -6.25 -10.51
C LEU A 432 -14.42 -4.89 -10.87
N PRO A 433 -15.18 -4.75 -11.97
CA PRO A 433 -15.99 -3.57 -12.21
C PRO A 433 -16.96 -3.21 -11.07
N ILE A 434 -17.62 -4.20 -10.47
CA ILE A 434 -18.53 -3.96 -9.33
C ILE A 434 -17.74 -3.40 -8.14
N VAL A 435 -16.62 -4.03 -7.79
CA VAL A 435 -15.72 -3.60 -6.71
C VAL A 435 -15.22 -2.19 -6.95
N ALA A 436 -14.83 -1.84 -8.18
CA ALA A 436 -14.39 -0.49 -8.52
C ALA A 436 -15.49 0.57 -8.38
N ILE A 437 -16.74 0.25 -8.77
CA ILE A 437 -17.88 1.17 -8.57
C ILE A 437 -18.15 1.38 -7.08
N ILE A 438 -18.07 0.31 -6.27
CA ILE A 438 -18.21 0.41 -4.82
C ILE A 438 -17.08 1.26 -4.23
N ALA A 439 -15.83 1.05 -4.66
CA ALA A 439 -14.66 1.79 -4.20
C ALA A 439 -14.83 3.31 -4.33
N VAL A 440 -15.37 3.78 -5.45
CA VAL A 440 -15.59 5.22 -5.71
C VAL A 440 -16.56 5.85 -4.67
N ASN A 441 -17.51 5.08 -4.15
CA ASN A 441 -18.53 5.57 -3.22
C ASN A 441 -18.15 5.42 -1.74
N VAL A 442 -17.22 4.53 -1.42
CA VAL A 442 -16.75 4.28 -0.05
C VAL A 442 -15.74 5.36 0.35
N SER A 443 -15.60 5.65 1.65
CA SER A 443 -14.57 6.59 2.14
C SER A 443 -13.18 5.93 2.20
N PRO A 444 -12.07 6.64 1.91
CA PRO A 444 -10.73 6.05 1.77
C PRO A 444 -10.28 5.19 2.97
N LEU A 445 -10.68 5.55 4.19
CA LEU A 445 -10.36 4.81 5.42
C LEU A 445 -10.91 3.38 5.46
N TRP A 446 -12.00 3.11 4.74
CA TRP A 446 -12.68 1.81 4.74
C TRP A 446 -12.49 1.05 3.43
N ARG A 447 -11.99 1.71 2.38
CA ARG A 447 -11.86 1.11 1.04
C ARG A 447 -10.98 -0.12 1.05
N TYR A 448 -9.78 -0.01 1.61
CA TYR A 448 -8.85 -1.14 1.62
C TYR A 448 -9.43 -2.38 2.31
N LYS A 449 -10.20 -2.20 3.39
CA LYS A 449 -10.88 -3.29 4.11
C LYS A 449 -12.05 -3.95 3.37
N LEU A 450 -12.65 -3.27 2.39
CA LEU A 450 -13.81 -3.78 1.66
C LEU A 450 -13.46 -4.35 0.29
N LEU A 451 -12.29 -3.98 -0.26
CA LEU A 451 -11.93 -4.26 -1.65
C LEU A 451 -10.87 -5.37 -1.79
N LEU A 452 -10.12 -5.67 -0.72
CA LEU A 452 -9.19 -6.79 -0.63
C LEU A 452 -9.94 -8.07 -0.25
#